data_AF-A0A2W6D7T5-F1
#
_entry.id   AF-A0A2W6D7T5-F1
#
_cell.length_a   1.000
_cell.length_b   1.000
_cell.length_c   1.000
_cell.angle_alpha   90.00
_cell.angle_beta   90.00
_cell.angle_gamma   90.00
#
_symmetry.space_group_name_H-M   'P 1'
#
loop_
_entity.id
_entity.type
_entity.pdbx_description
1 polymer ?
#
loop_
_entity_poly.entity_id
_entity_poly.type
_entity_poly.pdbx_seq_one_letter_code
_entity_poly.pdbx_strand_id
1 'polypeptide(L)' 'MSDYPPVVAMAEMTSMLGISRSRLVQLLVTSEFPNPIATLTVGRIWSTKDVEAYAQQTGRTLQPLPVR' A
#
# COMPACT_ATOMS: atom_id res chain seq x y z
N MET A 1 9.60 -7.87 13.75
CA MET A 1 9.77 -6.62 13.00
C MET A 1 9.24 -6.88 11.60
N SER A 2 8.21 -6.15 11.13
CA SER A 2 7.71 -6.32 9.76
C SER A 2 8.84 -6.03 8.76
N ASP A 3 8.90 -6.81 7.68
CA ASP A 3 9.83 -6.64 6.54
C ASP A 3 9.53 -5.38 5.68
N TYR A 4 8.69 -4.48 6.20
CA TYR A 4 8.17 -3.32 5.49
C TYR A 4 8.63 -2.02 6.16
N PRO A 5 8.94 -0.96 5.38
CA PRO A 5 9.15 0.38 5.93
C PRO A 5 7.89 0.86 6.66
N PRO A 6 7.99 1.84 7.58
CA PRO A 6 6.82 2.37 8.29
C PRO A 6 5.82 3.09 7.38
N VAL A 7 6.28 3.53 6.20
CA VAL A 7 5.46 4.18 5.18
C VAL A 7 5.76 3.63 3.79
N VAL A 8 4.76 3.64 2.92
CA VAL A 8 4.85 3.15 1.54
C VAL A 8 4.29 4.16 0.57
N ALA A 9 4.88 4.22 -0.62
CA ALA A 9 4.31 4.92 -1.76
C ALA A 9 3.68 3.92 -2.75
N MET A 10 3.22 4.42 -3.89
CA MET A 10 2.56 3.61 -4.92
C MET A 10 3.39 2.40 -5.38
N ALA A 11 4.70 2.57 -5.54
CA ALA A 11 5.57 1.51 -6.05
C ALA A 11 5.65 0.35 -5.06
N GLU A 12 5.94 0.65 -3.79
CA GLU A 12 5.98 -0.35 -2.72
C GLU A 12 4.61 -1.01 -2.56
N MET A 13 3.51 -0.26 -2.62
CA MET A 13 2.16 -0.85 -2.53
C MET A 13 1.85 -1.83 -3.67
N THR A 14 2.27 -1.56 -4.90
CA THR A 14 2.06 -2.51 -6.00
C THR A 14 2.79 -3.83 -5.76
N SER A 15 4.03 -3.79 -5.27
CA SER A 15 4.78 -4.98 -4.88
C SER A 15 4.13 -5.67 -3.68
N MET A 16 3.85 -4.91 -2.62
CA MET A 16 3.33 -5.42 -1.35
C MET A 16 1.95 -6.08 -1.50
N LEU A 17 1.07 -5.52 -2.33
CA LEU A 17 -0.26 -6.08 -2.59
C LEU A 17 -0.27 -7.10 -3.73
N GLY A 18 0.84 -7.26 -4.46
CA GLY A 18 0.93 -8.16 -5.62
C GLY A 18 -0.01 -7.78 -6.77
N ILE A 19 -0.30 -6.48 -6.95
CA ILE A 19 -1.25 -6.00 -7.96
C ILE A 19 -0.61 -5.00 -8.91
N SER A 20 -1.20 -4.87 -10.10
CA SER A 20 -0.82 -3.83 -11.05
C SER A 20 -1.10 -2.43 -10.51
N ARG A 21 -0.38 -1.45 -11.01
CA ARG A 21 -0.63 -0.03 -10.71
C ARG A 21 -2.05 0.41 -11.08
N SER A 22 -2.59 -0.09 -12.20
CA SER A 22 -3.97 0.21 -12.61
C SER A 22 -4.99 -0.31 -11.61
N ARG A 23 -4.79 -1.54 -11.11
CA ARG A 23 -5.65 -2.12 -10.07
C ARG A 23 -5.54 -1.34 -8.77
N LEU A 24 -4.33 -0.93 -8.37
CA LEU A 24 -4.13 -0.10 -7.18
C LEU A 24 -4.90 1.23 -7.29
N VAL A 25 -4.82 1.93 -8.42
CA VAL A 25 -5.56 3.18 -8.64
C VAL A 25 -7.07 2.99 -8.50
N GLN A 26 -7.62 1.87 -8.95
CA GLN A 26 -9.04 1.55 -8.74
C GLN A 26 -9.37 1.33 -7.26
N LEU A 27 -8.46 0.78 -6.45
CA LEU A 27 -8.67 0.64 -5.02
C LEU A 27 -8.62 2.00 -4.31
N LEU A 28 -7.73 2.90 -4.72
CA LEU A 28 -7.58 4.22 -4.11
C LEU A 28 -8.84 5.10 -4.20
N VAL A 29 -9.76 4.81 -5.13
CA VAL A 29 -11.02 5.55 -5.27
C VAL A 29 -12.17 4.92 -4.47
N THR A 30 -11.94 3.76 -3.84
CA THR A 30 -12.92 3.13 -2.95
C THR A 30 -12.85 3.75 -1.57
N SER A 31 -14.01 3.91 -0.91
CA SER A 31 -14.10 4.47 0.44
C SER A 31 -13.47 3.59 1.52
N GLU A 32 -13.23 2.31 1.21
CA GLU A 32 -12.63 1.34 2.13
C GLU A 32 -11.10 1.40 2.13
N PHE A 33 -10.47 2.01 1.12
CA PHE A 33 -9.03 2.10 1.04
C PHE A 33 -8.51 3.22 1.96
N PRO A 34 -7.40 3.01 2.70
CA PRO A 34 -6.88 4.00 3.63
C PRO A 34 -6.49 5.31 2.94
N ASN A 35 -6.78 6.43 3.59
CA ASN A 35 -6.35 7.74 3.14
C ASN A 35 -4.81 7.88 3.25
N PRO A 36 -4.16 8.61 2.33
CA PRO A 36 -2.75 8.89 2.47
C PRO A 36 -2.48 9.81 3.67
N ILE A 37 -1.40 9.55 4.39
CA ILE A 37 -0.94 10.38 5.53
C ILE A 37 -0.19 11.63 5.07
N ALA A 38 0.32 11.64 3.83
CA ALA A 38 0.98 12.78 3.23
C ALA A 38 0.87 12.76 1.70
N THR A 39 1.00 13.94 1.09
CA THR A 39 1.23 14.08 -0.36
C THR A 39 2.51 14.86 -0.56
N LEU A 40 3.51 14.22 -1.17
CA LEU A 40 4.83 14.76 -1.45
C LEU A 40 5.02 14.92 -2.96
N THR A 41 6.15 15.54 -3.37
CA THR A 41 6.53 15.65 -4.78
C THR A 41 6.67 14.29 -5.48
N VAL A 42 7.05 13.25 -4.73
CA VAL A 42 7.15 11.86 -5.21
C VAL A 42 5.78 11.16 -5.32
N GLY A 43 4.72 11.74 -4.74
CA GLY A 43 3.37 11.19 -4.72
C GLY A 43 2.76 11.09 -3.33
N ARG A 44 1.65 10.36 -3.25
CA ARG A 44 0.94 10.06 -2.00
C ARG A 44 1.70 9.02 -1.18
N ILE A 45 1.65 9.17 0.13
CA ILE A 45 2.33 8.31 1.11
C ILE A 45 1.29 7.76 2.08
N TRP A 46 1.36 6.46 2.35
CA TRP A 46 0.46 5.77 3.27
C TRP A 46 1.23 5.20 4.44
N SER A 47 0.55 5.10 5.58
CA SER A 47 0.99 4.28 6.72
C SER A 47 0.98 2.82 6.29
N THR A 48 2.11 2.12 6.44
CA THR A 48 2.17 0.69 6.13
C THR A 48 1.19 -0.10 6.98
N LYS A 49 1.04 0.27 8.24
CA LYS A 49 0.10 -0.37 9.18
C LYS A 49 -1.34 -0.30 8.68
N ASP A 50 -1.74 0.82 8.09
CA ASP A 50 -3.12 0.99 7.58
C ASP A 50 -3.36 0.16 6.33
N VAL A 51 -2.33 0.05 5.47
CA VAL A 51 -2.40 -0.81 4.27
C VAL A 51 -2.37 -2.29 4.65
N GLU A 52 -1.59 -2.68 5.67
CA GLU A 52 -1.61 -4.04 6.24
C GLU A 52 -2.99 -4.39 6.81
N ALA A 53 -3.59 -3.48 7.58
CA ALA A 53 -4.94 -3.66 8.13
C ALA A 53 -5.98 -3.80 7.02
N TYR A 54 -5.92 -2.96 5.98
CA TYR A 54 -6.78 -3.07 4.81
C TYR A 54 -6.63 -4.43 4.11
N ALA A 55 -5.39 -4.91 3.92
CA ALA A 55 -5.14 -6.19 3.29
C ALA A 55 -5.73 -7.34 4.11
N GLN A 56 -5.56 -7.34 5.43
CA GLN A 56 -6.15 -8.33 6.32
C GLN A 56 -7.69 -8.31 6.27
N GLN A 57 -8.31 -7.13 6.37
CA GLN A 57 -9.76 -6.97 6.33
C GLN A 57 -10.37 -7.48 5.01
N THR A 58 -9.63 -7.35 3.92
CA THR A 58 -10.08 -7.73 2.57
C THR A 58 -9.57 -9.10 2.11
N GLY A 59 -8.94 -9.87 3.00
CA GLY A 59 -8.44 -11.22 2.70
C GLY A 59 -7.26 -11.25 1.70
N ARG A 60 -6.52 -10.15 1.56
CA ARG A 60 -5.35 -10.07 0.68
C ARG A 60 -4.10 -10.58 1.39
N THR A 61 -3.34 -11.41 0.68
CA THR A 61 -2.00 -11.84 1.12
C THR A 61 -0.98 -10.78 0.73
N LEU A 62 -0.17 -10.34 1.69
CA LEU A 62 0.92 -9.41 1.44
C LEU A 62 2.16 -10.14 0.93
N GLN A 63 2.84 -9.55 -0.04
CA GLN A 63 4.11 -10.02 -0.56
C GLN A 63 5.26 -9.24 0.08
N PRO A 64 6.40 -9.88 0.42
CA PRO A 64 7.57 -9.16 0.89
C PRO A 64 8.01 -8.15 -0.17
N LEU A 65 8.50 -6.99 0.25
CA LEU A 65 9.07 -6.04 -0.70
C LEU A 65 10.35 -6.62 -1.30
N PRO A 66 10.61 -6.38 -2.60
CA PRO A 66 11.90 -6.75 -3.17
C PRO A 66 13.00 -6.01 -2.43
N VAL A 67 14.06 -6.73 -2.06
CA VAL A 67 15.28 -6.15 -1.49
C VAL A 67 15.83 -5.16 -2.53
N ARG A 68 15.99 -3.90 -2.13
CA ARG A 68 16.59 -2.84 -2.96
C ARG A 68 18.09 -2.74 -2.72
#